data_AF-A0A3B9X2L7-F1
#
_entry.id   AF-A0A3B9X2L7-F1
#
_cell.length_a   1.000
_cell.length_b   1.000
_cell.length_c   1.000
_cell.angle_alpha   90.00
_cell.angle_beta   90.00
_cell.angle_gamma   90.00
#
_symmetry.space_group_name_H-M   'P 1'
#
loop_
_entity.id
_entity.type
_entity.pdbx_description
1 polymer ?
#
loop_
_entity_poly.entity_id
_entity_poly.type
_entity_poly.pdbx_seq_one_letter_code
_entity_poly.pdbx_strand_id
1 'polypeptide(L)' 'MEILVRKKRKPMADINVVPYIDVMLVLLIVFMVTAPMLNQGIEVDLPQANNEPVDIDENRETLVVSIKADGSYFLSIGA' A
#
# COMPACT_ATOMS: atom_id res chain seq x y z
N MET A 1 41.86 -17.61 -63.78
CA MET A 1 42.00 -16.88 -62.50
C MET A 1 40.59 -16.66 -61.97
N GLU A 2 40.11 -17.58 -61.13
CA GLU A 2 38.78 -17.44 -60.52
C GLU A 2 38.84 -16.43 -59.37
N ILE A 3 38.03 -15.40 -59.47
CA ILE A 3 37.97 -14.33 -58.48
C ILE A 3 36.99 -14.79 -57.39
N LEU A 4 37.52 -15.20 -56.24
CA LEU A 4 36.71 -15.55 -55.07
C LEU A 4 36.12 -14.26 -54.46
N VAL A 5 34.86 -13.99 -54.78
CA VAL A 5 34.11 -12.87 -54.19
C VAL A 5 33.83 -13.16 -52.71
N ARG A 6 34.49 -12.42 -51.81
CA ARG A 6 34.33 -12.56 -50.36
C ARG A 6 32.94 -12.06 -49.94
N LYS A 7 32.04 -12.97 -49.54
CA LYS A 7 30.70 -12.66 -49.04
C LYS A 7 30.79 -11.82 -47.75
N LYS A 8 30.41 -10.53 -47.81
CA LYS A 8 30.32 -9.64 -46.64
C LYS A 8 29.26 -10.20 -45.67
N ARG A 9 29.67 -10.51 -44.43
CA ARG A 9 28.73 -10.88 -43.36
C ARG A 9 27.90 -9.65 -43.00
N LYS A 10 26.57 -9.77 -43.05
CA LYS A 10 25.65 -8.74 -42.56
C LYS A 10 25.75 -8.69 -41.02
N PRO A 11 25.70 -7.50 -40.39
CA PRO A 11 25.64 -7.40 -38.93
C PRO A 11 24.36 -8.08 -38.43
N MET A 12 24.50 -8.95 -37.41
CA MET A 12 23.37 -9.50 -36.68
C MET A 12 22.91 -8.44 -35.68
N ALA A 13 21.68 -7.98 -35.82
CA ALA A 13 21.08 -6.93 -35.01
C ALA A 13 19.88 -7.51 -34.24
N ASP A 14 20.09 -8.65 -33.58
CA ASP A 14 19.07 -9.23 -32.71
C ASP A 14 19.10 -8.49 -31.37
N ILE A 15 17.97 -7.91 -30.98
CA ILE A 15 17.84 -7.25 -29.68
C ILE A 15 17.83 -8.36 -28.60
N ASN A 16 18.66 -8.21 -27.57
CA ASN A 16 18.55 -9.06 -26.39
C ASN A 16 17.26 -8.71 -25.64
N VAL A 17 16.25 -9.57 -25.75
CA VAL A 17 14.92 -9.35 -25.15
C VAL A 17 14.91 -9.64 -23.64
N VAL A 18 15.80 -10.52 -23.16
CA VAL A 18 15.84 -10.95 -21.75
C VAL A 18 16.04 -9.78 -20.77
N PRO A 19 17.01 -8.86 -20.95
CA PRO A 19 17.16 -7.72 -20.06
C PRO A 19 15.98 -6.73 -20.11
N TYR A 20 15.30 -6.63 -21.26
CA TYR A 20 14.14 -5.75 -21.42
C TYR A 20 12.93 -6.28 -20.64
N ILE A 21 12.69 -7.59 -20.72
CA ILE A 21 11.63 -8.27 -19.98
C ILE A 21 11.84 -8.09 -18.46
N ASP A 22 13.09 -8.22 -17.98
CA ASP A 22 13.41 -8.05 -16.56
C ASP A 22 12.99 -6.67 -16.03
N VAL A 23 13.34 -5.59 -16.76
CA VAL A 23 12.93 -4.22 -16.40
C VAL A 23 11.41 -4.06 -16.41
N MET A 24 10.72 -4.60 -17.42
CA MET A 24 9.26 -4.51 -17.48
C MET A 24 8.58 -5.28 -16.34
N LEU A 25 9.09 -6.46 -15.97
CA LEU A 25 8.55 -7.26 -14.88
C LEU A 25 8.75 -6.57 -13.52
N VAL A 26 9.90 -5.95 -13.28
CA VAL A 26 10.15 -5.15 -12.07
C VAL A 26 9.12 -4.03 -11.94
N LEU A 27 8.82 -3.30 -13.03
CA LEU A 27 7.80 -2.25 -13.01
C LEU A 27 6.41 -2.78 -12.65
N LEU A 28 6.03 -3.94 -13.18
CA LEU A 28 4.74 -4.58 -12.84
C LEU A 28 4.68 -5.00 -11.37
N ILE A 29 5.76 -5.54 -10.82
CA ILE A 29 5.85 -5.92 -9.40
C ILE A 29 5.68 -4.68 -8.51
N VAL A 30 6.34 -3.57 -8.84
CA VAL A 30 6.21 -2.32 -8.08
C VAL A 30 4.75 -1.83 -8.04
N PHE A 31 4.03 -1.89 -9.17
CA PHE A 31 2.63 -1.51 -9.21
C PHE A 31 1.73 -2.46 -8.39
N MET A 32 1.97 -3.78 -8.48
CA MET A 32 1.21 -4.77 -7.72
C MET A 32 1.39 -4.61 -6.20
N VAL A 33 2.60 -4.28 -5.74
CA VAL A 33 2.91 -4.12 -4.31
C VAL A 33 2.38 -2.80 -3.74
N THR A 34 2.37 -1.73 -4.52
CA THR A 34 1.91 -0.41 -4.04
C THR A 34 0.38 -0.29 -3.98
N ALA A 35 -0.36 -1.01 -4.81
CA ALA A 35 -1.83 -1.02 -4.81
C ALA A 35 -2.49 -1.36 -3.44
N PRO A 36 -2.13 -2.44 -2.72
CA PRO A 36 -2.72 -2.74 -1.42
C PRO A 36 -2.34 -1.72 -0.33
N MET A 37 -1.26 -0.96 -0.50
CA MET A 37 -0.84 0.06 0.48
C MET A 37 -1.70 1.33 0.45
N LEU A 38 -2.47 1.56 -0.62
CA LEU A 38 -3.37 2.73 -0.72
C LEU A 38 -4.62 2.60 0.17
N ASN A 39 -4.97 1.39 0.61
CA ASN A 39 -6.20 1.11 1.36
C ASN A 39 -5.99 1.11 2.88
N GLN A 40 -5.17 2.02 3.43
CA GLN A 40 -5.02 2.21 4.88
C GLN A 40 -6.18 3.01 5.49
N GLY A 41 -7.41 2.68 5.13
CA GLY A 41 -8.62 3.25 5.75
C GLY A 41 -9.14 2.31 6.83
N ILE A 42 -9.32 2.80 8.05
CA ILE A 42 -10.16 2.10 9.03
C ILE A 42 -11.60 2.22 8.53
N GLU A 43 -12.31 1.10 8.44
CA GLU A 43 -13.74 1.09 8.17
C GLU A 43 -14.45 1.64 9.41
N VAL A 44 -15.00 2.86 9.32
CA VAL A 44 -15.72 3.51 10.42
C VAL A 44 -17.20 3.48 10.09
N ASP A 45 -17.94 2.66 10.82
CA ASP A 45 -19.40 2.73 10.82
C ASP A 45 -19.83 3.95 11.65
N LEU A 46 -20.30 4.99 10.96
CA LEU A 46 -20.84 6.17 11.62
C LEU A 46 -22.22 5.82 12.22
N PRO A 47 -22.43 6.00 13.54
CA PRO A 47 -23.74 5.78 14.14
C PRO A 47 -24.73 6.78 13.55
N GLN A 48 -25.93 6.30 13.21
CA GLN A 48 -27.06 7.18 12.92
C GLN A 48 -27.43 7.90 14.22
N ALA A 49 -27.62 9.22 14.16
CA ALA A 49 -28.01 10.01 15.33
C ALA A 49 -29.37 9.53 15.82
N ASN A 50 -29.38 8.76 16.92
CA ASN A 50 -30.60 8.49 17.66
C ASN A 50 -30.74 9.62 18.67
N ASN A 51 -31.76 10.46 18.53
CA ASN A 51 -32.04 11.59 19.42
C ASN A 51 -32.65 11.14 20.76
N GLU A 52 -32.63 9.84 21.06
CA GLU A 52 -33.04 9.34 22.36
C GLU A 52 -31.98 9.73 23.40
N PRO A 53 -32.38 10.34 24.53
CA PRO A 53 -31.49 10.56 25.65
C PRO A 53 -30.85 9.23 26.02
N VAL A 54 -29.52 9.16 25.96
CA VAL A 54 -28.78 8.03 26.52
C VAL A 54 -29.00 8.10 28.03
N ASP A 55 -29.64 7.09 28.61
CA ASP A 55 -29.67 6.92 30.07
C ASP A 55 -28.24 6.62 30.53
N ILE A 56 -27.52 7.68 30.88
CA ILE A 56 -26.21 7.58 31.51
C ILE A 56 -26.48 7.14 32.93
N ASP A 57 -26.28 5.85 33.21
CA ASP A 57 -26.32 5.33 34.57
C ASP A 57 -25.22 6.02 35.39
N GLU A 58 -25.62 6.96 36.25
CA GLU A 58 -24.74 7.77 37.10
C GLU A 58 -23.90 6.91 38.06
N ASN A 59 -24.22 5.62 38.22
CA ASN A 59 -23.52 4.69 39.09
C ASN A 59 -22.43 3.87 38.37
N ARG A 60 -22.13 4.16 37.09
CA ARG A 60 -21.08 3.49 36.33
C ARG A 60 -19.80 4.33 36.31
N GLU A 61 -18.76 3.81 36.95
CA GLU A 61 -17.42 4.36 36.85
C GLU A 61 -17.02 4.50 35.38
N THR A 62 -16.70 5.72 34.93
CA THR A 62 -16.38 5.99 33.53
C THR A 62 -14.88 5.78 33.31
N LEU A 63 -14.53 4.95 32.32
CA LEU A 63 -13.14 4.76 31.94
C LEU A 63 -12.74 5.79 30.89
N VAL A 64 -11.90 6.75 31.29
CA VAL A 64 -11.36 7.78 30.40
C VAL A 64 -10.02 7.31 29.86
N VAL A 65 -9.97 7.07 28.54
CA VAL A 65 -8.74 6.75 27.81
C VAL A 65 -8.25 8.01 27.09
N SER A 66 -7.04 8.48 27.41
CA SER A 66 -6.41 9.61 26.75
C SER A 66 -5.22 9.16 25.92
N ILE A 67 -5.14 9.62 24.67
CA ILE A 67 -4.05 9.33 23.74
C ILE A 67 -3.33 10.64 23.46
N LYS A 68 -2.04 10.72 23.81
CA LYS A 68 -1.21 11.89 23.53
C LYS A 68 -0.57 11.78 22.15
N ALA A 69 -0.13 12.91 21.60
CA ALA A 69 0.51 12.98 20.28
C ALA A 69 1.82 12.18 20.18
N ASP A 70 2.46 11.88 21.32
CA ASP A 70 3.64 11.01 21.41
C ASP A 70 3.29 9.51 21.41
N GLY A 71 2.00 9.16 21.29
CA GLY A 71 1.51 7.79 21.30
C GLY A 71 1.40 7.19 22.70
N SER A 72 1.64 7.97 23.76
CA SER A 72 1.43 7.49 25.13
C SER A 72 -0.06 7.44 25.48
N TYR A 73 -0.42 6.38 26.22
CA TYR A 73 -1.79 6.11 26.68
C TYR A 73 -1.88 6.42 28.17
N PHE A 74 -2.93 7.14 28.56
CA PHE A 74 -3.26 7.36 29.96
C PHE A 74 -4.68 6.88 30.23
N LEU A 75 -4.85 6.17 31.34
CA LEU A 75 -6.12 5.60 31.76
C LEU A 75 -6.51 6.24 33.09
N SER A 76 -7.68 6.86 33.14
CA SER A 76 -8.26 7.41 34.38
C SER A 76 -9.63 6.80 34.60
N ILE A 77 -9.90 6.35 35.81
CA ILE A 77 -11.24 5.96 36.23
C ILE A 77 -11.86 7.23 36.82
N GLY A 78 -12.86 7.77 36.13
CA GLY A 78 -13.65 8.90 36.59
C GLY A 78 -14.62 8.44 37.67
N ALA A 79 -14.45 9.00 38.87
CA ALA A 79 -15.45 8.97 39.94
C ALA A 79 -16.58 9.97 39.64
#